data_AF-A0A392RAF6-F1
#
_entry.id   AF-A0A392RAF6-F1
#
_cell.length_a   1.000
_cell.length_b   1.000
_cell.length_c   1.000
_cell.angle_alpha   90.00
_cell.angle_beta   90.00
_cell.angle_gamma   90.00
#
_symmetry.space_group_name_H-M   'P 1'
#
loop_
_entity.id
_entity.type
_entity.pdbx_description
1 polymer ?
#
loop_
_entity_poly.entity_id
_entity_poly.type
_entity_poly.pdbx_seq_one_letter_code
_entity_poly.pdbx_strand_id
1 'polypeptide(L)'
;IKCRREGGVRFTVTGSGIFISVLISNVAGHGDIVAVKVKGSRTGWLSMGRNWGQNWHINALLQNQPLSFEVTSSDGKTVTAYNVAPKDWSFGQTFEGKQFDY
;
A
#
# COMPACT_ATOMS: atom_id res chain seq x y z
N ILE A 1 -4.33 -21.68 9.65
CA ILE A 1 -4.07 -22.01 8.22
C ILE A 1 -3.46 -20.76 7.59
N LYS A 2 -2.23 -20.82 7.06
CA LYS A 2 -1.58 -19.68 6.40
C LYS A 2 -2.02 -19.64 4.92
N CYS A 3 -2.47 -18.48 4.43
CA CYS A 3 -2.85 -18.34 3.02
C CYS A 3 -1.58 -18.19 2.16
N ARG A 4 -1.28 -19.16 1.29
CA ARG A 4 -0.22 -19.03 0.29
C ARG A 4 -0.81 -18.34 -0.94
N ARG A 5 -0.30 -17.16 -1.28
CA ARG A 5 -0.68 -16.41 -2.49
C ARG A 5 0.49 -16.44 -3.48
N GLU A 6 0.19 -16.54 -4.76
CA GLU A 6 1.17 -16.32 -5.82
C GLU A 6 1.28 -14.82 -6.11
N GLY A 7 2.51 -14.34 -6.28
CA GLY A 7 2.81 -12.92 -6.49
C GLY A 7 2.88 -12.07 -5.21
N GLY A 8 3.18 -10.79 -5.43
CA GLY A 8 3.34 -9.77 -4.41
C GLY A 8 2.04 -9.20 -3.84
N VAL A 9 2.17 -8.38 -2.79
CA VAL A 9 1.05 -7.54 -2.32
C VAL A 9 0.69 -6.56 -3.44
N ARG A 10 -0.60 -6.43 -3.74
CA ARG A 10 -1.11 -5.52 -4.78
C ARG A 10 -1.68 -4.26 -4.16
N PHE A 11 -1.29 -3.13 -4.73
CA PHE A 11 -1.66 -1.78 -4.31
C PHE A 11 -2.43 -1.12 -5.45
N THR A 12 -3.76 -1.03 -5.32
CA THR A 12 -4.58 -0.29 -6.29
C THR A 12 -4.77 1.13 -5.78
N VAL A 13 -4.21 2.10 -6.49
CA VAL A 13 -4.23 3.52 -6.10
C VAL A 13 -5.40 4.20 -6.79
N THR A 14 -6.37 4.67 -6.02
CA THR A 14 -7.55 5.43 -6.47
C THR A 14 -7.62 6.78 -5.73
N GLY A 15 -8.52 7.67 -6.15
CA GLY A 15 -8.70 8.96 -5.51
C GLY A 15 -8.82 10.12 -6.49
N SER A 16 -8.71 11.34 -5.97
CA SER A 16 -8.78 12.58 -6.74
C SER A 16 -8.10 13.73 -6.00
N GLY A 17 -7.39 14.60 -6.72
CA GLY A 17 -6.70 15.75 -6.12
C GLY A 17 -5.74 15.32 -5.01
N ILE A 18 -5.88 15.86 -3.81
CA ILE A 18 -5.05 15.48 -2.66
C ILE A 18 -5.53 14.22 -1.94
N PHE A 19 -6.73 13.72 -2.25
CA PHE A 19 -7.28 12.52 -1.65
C PHE A 19 -6.76 11.29 -2.38
N ILE A 20 -6.10 10.41 -1.63
CA ILE A 20 -5.54 9.15 -2.15
C ILE A 20 -6.14 8.01 -1.33
N SER A 21 -6.68 7.02 -2.03
CA SER A 21 -7.15 5.76 -1.47
C SER A 21 -6.33 4.62 -2.08
N VAL A 22 -5.96 3.66 -1.25
CA VAL A 22 -5.18 2.49 -1.66
C VAL A 22 -5.90 1.26 -1.19
N LEU A 23 -6.30 0.43 -2.13
CA LEU A 23 -6.81 -0.91 -1.85
C LEU A 23 -5.61 -1.86 -1.80
N ILE A 24 -5.44 -2.52 -0.65
CA ILE A 24 -4.44 -3.57 -0.47
C ILE A 24 -5.10 -4.92 -0.71
N SER A 25 -4.50 -5.72 -1.60
CA SER A 25 -4.95 -7.07 -1.89
C SER A 25 -3.78 -8.03 -2.11
N ASN A 26 -4.09 -9.32 -2.26
CA ASN A 26 -3.10 -10.39 -2.45
C ASN A 26 -2.07 -10.50 -1.32
N VAL A 27 -2.51 -10.31 -0.08
CA VAL A 27 -1.67 -10.47 1.12
C VAL A 27 -1.61 -11.95 1.51
N ALA A 28 -0.40 -12.51 1.57
CA ALA A 28 -0.16 -13.88 2.04
C ALA A 28 -0.13 -13.95 3.59
N GLY A 29 -0.25 -15.16 4.13
CA GLY A 29 -0.12 -15.42 5.57
C GLY A 29 -1.42 -15.19 6.35
N HIS A 30 -1.34 -14.38 7.41
CA HIS A 30 -2.46 -14.11 8.33
C HIS A 30 -3.55 -13.20 7.72
N GLY A 31 -3.30 -12.60 6.54
CA GLY A 31 -4.31 -11.93 5.72
C GLY A 31 -4.82 -10.59 6.24
N ASP A 32 -4.64 -10.30 7.54
CA ASP A 32 -5.12 -9.08 8.18
C ASP A 32 -4.02 -8.02 8.29
N ILE A 33 -4.27 -6.88 7.64
CA ILE A 33 -3.44 -5.67 7.74
C ILE A 33 -4.01 -4.75 8.82
N VAL A 34 -3.15 -4.29 9.73
CA VAL A 34 -3.51 -3.42 10.86
C VAL A 34 -2.99 -1.99 10.70
N ALA A 35 -1.94 -1.77 9.90
CA ALA A 35 -1.45 -0.44 9.59
C ALA A 35 -0.84 -0.37 8.20
N VAL A 36 -0.99 0.80 7.56
CA VAL A 36 -0.42 1.11 6.25
C VAL A 36 0.17 2.50 6.29
N LYS A 37 1.36 2.65 5.71
CA LYS A 37 1.96 3.95 5.43
C LYS A 37 2.32 4.08 3.96
N VAL A 38 2.29 5.31 3.48
CA VAL A 38 2.71 5.68 2.13
C VAL A 38 3.82 6.72 2.20
N LYS A 39 4.76 6.65 1.26
CA LYS A 39 5.85 7.61 1.13
C LYS A 39 6.04 7.99 -0.34
N GLY A 40 6.05 9.30 -0.62
CA GLY A 40 6.55 9.86 -1.87
C GLY A 40 8.04 10.16 -1.78
N SER A 41 8.68 10.43 -2.92
CA SER A 41 10.10 10.83 -2.94
C SER A 41 10.38 12.16 -2.23
N ARG A 42 9.37 13.03 -2.09
CA ARG A 42 9.47 14.34 -1.43
C ARG A 42 8.84 14.35 -0.03
N THR A 43 8.44 13.20 0.51
CA THR A 43 7.78 13.10 1.82
C THR A 43 8.48 12.10 2.75
N GLY A 44 8.19 12.19 4.04
CA GLY A 44 8.40 11.09 4.98
C GLY A 44 7.38 9.96 4.78
N TRP A 45 7.42 8.96 5.66
CA TRP A 45 6.35 7.97 5.78
C TRP A 45 5.12 8.62 6.42
N LEU A 46 3.99 8.53 5.72
CA LEU A 46 2.72 9.08 6.15
C LEU A 46 1.76 7.93 6.46
N SER A 47 1.23 7.91 7.69
CA SER A 47 0.24 6.90 8.10
C SER A 47 -1.09 7.12 7.38
N MET A 48 -1.67 6.04 6.87
CA MET A 48 -2.97 6.04 6.20
C MET A 48 -4.08 5.64 7.17
N GLY A 49 -5.25 6.26 7.05
CA GLY A 49 -6.45 5.90 7.80
C GLY A 49 -7.20 4.74 7.13
N ARG A 50 -7.64 3.76 7.92
CA ARG A 50 -8.50 2.68 7.40
C ARG A 50 -9.92 3.20 7.22
N ASN A 51 -10.48 3.09 6.01
CA ASN A 51 -11.86 3.52 5.75
C ASN A 51 -12.83 2.35 5.94
N TRP A 52 -12.78 1.36 5.04
CA TRP A 52 -13.59 0.13 5.13
C TRP A 52 -12.84 -1.05 4.50
N GLY A 53 -12.86 -2.21 5.15
CA GLY A 53 -12.17 -3.41 4.66
C GLY A 53 -10.66 -3.18 4.52
N GLN A 54 -10.12 -3.37 3.32
CA GLN A 54 -8.71 -3.13 2.99
C GLN A 54 -8.48 -1.84 2.20
N ASN A 55 -9.42 -0.88 2.28
CA ASN A 55 -9.24 0.46 1.71
C ASN A 55 -8.63 1.41 2.76
N TRP A 56 -7.47 1.95 2.41
CA TRP A 56 -6.70 2.87 3.23
C TRP A 56 -6.64 4.23 2.55
N HIS A 57 -6.84 5.32 3.28
CA HIS A 57 -6.90 6.66 2.70
C HIS A 57 -5.95 7.64 3.37
N ILE A 58 -5.57 8.68 2.64
CA ILE A 58 -4.81 9.81 3.14
C ILE A 58 -5.08 11.06 2.29
N ASN A 59 -4.91 12.24 2.88
CA ASN A 59 -4.88 13.50 2.16
C ASN A 59 -3.42 13.99 2.05
N ALA A 60 -2.79 13.79 0.89
CA ALA A 60 -1.41 14.21 0.64
C ALA A 60 -1.14 14.40 -0.87
N LEU A 61 -0.26 15.35 -1.21
CA LEU A 61 0.22 15.56 -2.57
C LEU A 61 1.33 14.56 -2.93
N LEU A 62 0.93 13.42 -3.49
CA LEU A 62 1.86 12.34 -3.87
C LEU A 62 1.97 12.12 -5.39
N GLN A 63 1.23 12.88 -6.21
CA GLN A 63 1.36 12.78 -7.68
C GLN A 63 2.74 13.24 -8.14
N ASN A 64 3.15 12.74 -9.30
CA ASN A 64 4.45 13.05 -9.92
C ASN A 64 5.64 12.64 -9.04
N GLN A 65 5.49 11.57 -8.26
CA GLN A 65 6.49 11.03 -7.34
C GLN A 65 6.34 9.50 -7.29
N PRO A 66 7.45 8.75 -7.26
CA PRO A 66 7.38 7.33 -6.96
C PRO A 66 6.73 7.10 -5.59
N LEU A 67 5.86 6.10 -5.48
CA LEU A 67 5.22 5.73 -4.22
C LEU A 67 5.86 4.49 -3.63
N SER A 68 6.16 4.57 -2.34
CA SER A 68 6.54 3.44 -1.52
C SER A 68 5.44 3.17 -0.50
N PHE A 69 5.28 1.89 -0.14
CA PHE A 69 4.27 1.44 0.82
C PHE A 69 4.93 0.65 1.93
N GLU A 70 4.44 0.84 3.14
CA GLU A 70 4.78 0.05 4.32
C GLU A 70 3.49 -0.56 4.85
N VAL A 71 3.48 -1.87 5.00
CA VAL A 71 2.29 -2.64 5.37
C VAL A 71 2.60 -3.49 6.59
N THR A 72 1.83 -3.32 7.65
CA THR A 72 1.97 -4.07 8.90
C THR A 72 0.80 -5.03 9.07
N SER A 73 1.10 -6.31 9.24
CA SER A 73 0.13 -7.37 9.52
C SER A 73 -0.20 -7.47 11.01
N SER A 74 -1.32 -8.14 11.33
CA SER A 74 -1.80 -8.31 12.71
C SER A 74 -0.86 -9.09 13.64
N ASP A 75 0.09 -9.85 13.08
CA ASP A 75 1.16 -10.53 13.83
C ASP A 75 2.38 -9.62 14.11
N GLY A 76 2.29 -8.33 13.77
CA GLY A 76 3.32 -7.33 14.01
C GLY A 76 4.43 -7.28 12.96
N LYS A 77 4.40 -8.17 11.95
CA LYS A 77 5.37 -8.11 10.86
C LYS A 77 5.09 -6.93 9.95
N THR A 78 6.15 -6.32 9.43
CA THR A 78 6.04 -5.18 8.51
C THR A 78 6.82 -5.47 7.24
N VAL A 79 6.20 -5.22 6.09
CA VAL A 79 6.82 -5.30 4.76
C VAL A 79 6.88 -3.90 4.18
N THR A 80 8.09 -3.49 3.80
CA THR A 80 8.32 -2.21 3.12
C THR A 80 8.62 -2.46 1.65
N ALA A 81 7.76 -1.92 0.78
CA ALA A 81 7.87 -1.98 -0.66
C ALA A 81 8.24 -0.58 -1.19
N TYR A 82 9.45 -0.44 -1.70
CA TYR A 82 9.99 0.84 -2.18
C TYR A 82 9.71 1.04 -3.67
N ASN A 83 9.34 2.27 -4.05
CA ASN A 83 9.14 2.72 -5.44
C ASN A 83 8.25 1.77 -6.26
N VAL A 84 7.17 1.28 -5.66
CA VAL A 84 6.23 0.32 -6.25
C VAL A 84 5.44 0.96 -7.40
N ALA A 85 5.01 2.21 -7.20
CA ALA A 85 4.44 3.01 -8.27
C ALA A 85 5.53 3.94 -8.84
N PRO A 86 5.72 4.00 -10.17
CA PRO A 86 6.68 4.89 -10.82
C PRO A 86 6.21 6.34 -10.72
N LYS A 87 7.09 7.32 -11.05
CA LYS A 87 6.80 8.75 -10.89
C LYS A 87 5.52 9.22 -11.61
N ASP A 88 5.24 8.62 -12.75
CA ASP A 88 4.15 8.91 -13.70
C ASP A 88 2.88 8.10 -13.42
N TRP A 89 2.75 7.53 -12.23
CA TRP A 89 1.53 6.84 -11.82
C TRP A 89 0.29 7.74 -11.89
N SER A 90 -0.84 7.12 -12.18
CA SER A 90 -2.16 7.75 -12.28
C SER A 90 -3.19 6.98 -11.45
N PHE A 91 -4.27 7.66 -11.06
CA PHE A 91 -5.37 7.03 -10.34
C PHE A 91 -6.02 5.92 -11.18
N GLY A 92 -6.45 4.85 -10.51
CA GLY A 92 -7.04 3.64 -11.12
C GLY A 92 -6.03 2.55 -11.44
N GLN A 93 -4.72 2.79 -11.26
CA GLN A 93 -3.69 1.79 -11.52
C GLN A 93 -3.46 0.86 -10.34
N THR A 94 -3.03 -0.37 -10.65
CA THR A 94 -2.63 -1.37 -9.66
C THR A 94 -1.16 -1.70 -9.83
N PHE A 95 -0.43 -1.69 -8.72
CA PHE A 95 0.99 -1.99 -8.69
C PHE A 95 1.27 -3.18 -7.78
N GLU A 96 2.29 -3.97 -8.12
CA GLU A 96 2.69 -5.14 -7.35
C GLU A 96 3.99 -4.85 -6.59
N GLY A 97 3.96 -5.06 -5.27
CA GLY A 97 5.12 -4.88 -4.39
C GLY A 97 5.62 -6.19 -3.79
N LYS A 98 6.46 -6.10 -2.76
CA LYS A 98 6.99 -7.29 -2.06
C LYS A 98 5.88 -8.04 -1.30
N GLN A 99 6.08 -9.34 -1.08
CA GLN A 99 5.21 -10.18 -0.26
C GLN A 99 5.78 -10.34 1.15
N PHE A 100 4.94 -10.73 2.11
CA PHE A 100 5.40 -11.20 3.41
C PHE A 100 6.08 -12.57 3.28
N ASP A 101 7.32 -12.68 3.77
CA ASP A 101 8.03 -13.96 3.86
C ASP A 101 7.47 -14.76 5.06
N TYR A 102 6.75 -15.85 4.76
CA TYR A 102 6.03 -16.69 5.73
C TYR A 102 6.30 -18.18 5.62
#